data_AF-A0A928CKF1-F1
#
_entry.id   AF-A0A928CKF1-F1
#
_cell.length_a   1.000
_cell.length_b   1.000
_cell.length_c   1.000
_cell.angle_alpha   90.00
_cell.angle_beta   90.00
_cell.angle_gamma   90.00
#
_symmetry.space_group_name_H-M   'P 1'
#
loop_
_entity.id
_entity.type
_entity.pdbx_description
1 polymer ?
#
loop_
_entity_poly.entity_id
_entity_poly.type
_entity_poly.pdbx_seq_one_letter_code
_entity_poly.pdbx_strand_id
1 'polypeptide(L)'
;MKLSYAKNDIERMCGFRSKKFTMVNYVFTFILGLLLTLIIYLLLLPFYGKGLEWIDMFFHGGAKDRSSIPYYTVFLSCWSMAILFIKLCKLKNQRKAFELSILPEDPNFVLSPRTAREILDRIYESVDQPGCYVLLDRIDLALGNLKNLGNVNAVSECLNCQAGNDEGYLASSYTILKGFIWAIPVLGFIGTVVGLSEAVGGFGNVVSQGADIAELKTALSGVTGGLAIAFETTLIALVLALIVQLTAKFVLSEEEAFLDECAAYCNRNIVAKMKNIYLANSENI
;
A
#
# COMPACT_ATOMS: atom_id res chain seq x y z
N MET A 1 15.19 11.86 23.00
CA MET A 1 13.90 11.20 22.72
C MET A 1 14.11 9.75 22.36
N LYS A 2 13.21 8.87 22.82
CA LYS A 2 13.29 7.41 22.60
C LYS A 2 12.76 7.02 21.22
N LEU A 3 11.83 7.78 20.66
CA LEU A 3 11.35 7.63 19.28
C LEU A 3 11.42 8.95 18.53
N SER A 4 12.13 8.95 17.40
CA SER A 4 12.23 10.11 16.51
C SER A 4 11.58 9.80 15.17
N TYR A 5 10.42 10.41 14.91
CA TYR A 5 9.70 10.23 13.65
C TYR A 5 10.52 10.74 12.45
N ALA A 6 11.30 11.82 12.64
CA ALA A 6 12.16 12.37 11.59
C ALA A 6 13.30 11.43 11.16
N LYS A 7 13.80 10.59 12.08
CA LYS A 7 14.89 9.64 11.81
C LYS A 7 14.42 8.25 11.39
N ASN A 8 13.20 7.86 11.76
CA ASN A 8 12.70 6.51 11.51
C ASN A 8 11.77 6.41 10.29
N ASP A 9 11.28 7.53 9.76
CA ASP A 9 10.48 7.53 8.54
C ASP A 9 11.38 7.53 7.30
N ILE A 10 11.28 6.47 6.51
CA ILE A 10 12.06 6.27 5.28
C ILE A 10 11.90 7.45 4.31
N GLU A 11 10.69 8.01 4.20
CA GLU A 11 10.47 9.13 3.28
C GLU A 11 11.24 10.38 3.71
N ARG A 12 11.29 10.66 5.02
CA ARG A 12 12.06 11.79 5.56
C ARG A 12 13.55 11.55 5.53
N MET A 13 14.01 10.32 5.77
CA MET A 13 15.42 9.96 5.60
C MET A 13 15.92 10.22 4.17
N CYS A 14 15.06 10.00 3.17
CA CYS A 14 15.33 10.28 1.77
C CYS A 14 15.04 11.74 1.37
N GLY A 15 14.70 12.63 2.30
CA GLY A 15 14.46 14.06 2.04
C GLY A 15 13.07 14.42 1.52
N PHE A 16 12.12 13.48 1.49
CA PHE A 16 10.75 13.71 1.05
C PHE A 16 9.82 14.07 2.22
N ARG A 17 8.79 14.87 1.92
CA ARG A 17 7.72 15.15 2.89
C ARG A 17 6.89 13.89 3.09
N SER A 18 6.90 13.37 4.31
CA SER A 18 6.03 12.26 4.71
C SER A 18 4.59 12.71 4.86
N LYS A 19 3.67 11.86 4.40
CA LYS A 19 2.23 12.03 4.60
C LYS A 19 1.78 11.41 5.94
N LYS A 20 0.56 11.77 6.36
CA LYS A 20 -0.02 11.34 7.65
C LYS A 20 -0.04 9.80 7.78
N PHE A 21 0.37 9.31 8.95
CA PHE A 21 0.35 7.90 9.34
C PHE A 21 1.09 6.97 8.37
N THR A 22 0.36 6.08 7.68
CA THR A 22 0.89 5.11 6.71
C THR A 22 0.65 5.54 5.26
N MET A 23 0.16 6.76 5.02
CA MET A 23 0.08 7.30 3.66
C MET A 23 1.46 7.49 3.07
N VAL A 24 1.57 7.29 1.76
CA VAL A 24 2.83 7.41 1.02
C VAL A 24 2.86 8.66 0.16
N ASN A 25 4.07 9.17 -0.04
CA ASN A 25 4.36 10.20 -1.01
C ASN A 25 4.48 9.57 -2.40
N TYR A 26 3.52 9.88 -3.28
CA TYR A 26 3.47 9.29 -4.62
C TYR A 26 4.66 9.66 -5.51
N VAL A 27 5.31 10.81 -5.28
CA VAL A 27 6.52 11.18 -6.04
C VAL A 27 7.70 10.30 -5.65
N PHE A 28 7.87 10.05 -4.35
CA PHE A 28 8.93 9.17 -3.86
C PHE A 28 8.72 7.73 -4.33
N THR A 29 7.50 7.20 -4.20
CA THR A 29 7.20 5.83 -4.65
C THR A 29 7.23 5.69 -6.17
N PHE A 30 6.98 6.76 -6.93
CA PHE A 30 7.16 6.77 -8.38
C PHE A 30 8.64 6.60 -8.76
N ILE A 31 9.53 7.38 -8.14
CA ILE A 31 10.98 7.27 -8.39
C ILE A 31 11.47 5.88 -8.01
N LEU A 32 11.05 5.37 -6.85
CA LEU A 32 11.40 4.02 -6.41
C LEU A 32 10.85 2.95 -7.36
N GLY A 33 9.61 3.11 -7.84
CA GLY A 33 8.99 2.24 -8.84
C GLY A 33 9.78 2.22 -10.15
N LEU A 34 10.20 3.39 -10.64
CA LEU A 34 11.01 3.51 -11.84
C LEU A 34 12.37 2.82 -11.68
N LEU A 35 13.05 3.04 -10.54
CA LEU A 35 14.31 2.37 -10.23
C LEU A 35 14.15 0.85 -10.16
N LEU A 36 13.09 0.35 -9.51
CA LEU A 36 12.80 -1.09 -9.45
C LEU A 36 12.56 -1.66 -10.84
N THR A 37 11.81 -0.96 -11.70
CA THR A 37 11.60 -1.37 -13.09
C THR A 37 12.92 -1.44 -13.86
N LEU A 38 13.77 -0.42 -13.74
CA LEU A 38 15.09 -0.43 -14.37
C LEU A 38 15.95 -1.60 -13.88
N ILE A 39 15.96 -1.86 -12.58
CA ILE A 39 16.71 -2.99 -11.99
C ILE A 39 16.22 -4.32 -12.56
N ILE A 40 14.90 -4.53 -12.64
CA ILE A 40 14.33 -5.75 -13.22
C ILE A 40 14.78 -5.92 -14.67
N TYR A 41 14.69 -4.88 -15.50
CA TYR A 41 15.12 -4.95 -16.89
C TYR A 41 16.63 -5.14 -17.06
N LEU A 42 17.45 -4.53 -16.20
CA LEU A 42 18.90 -4.74 -16.16
C LEU A 42 19.27 -6.18 -15.78
N LEU A 43 18.53 -6.79 -14.86
CA LEU A 43 18.72 -8.20 -14.47
C LEU A 43 18.26 -9.18 -15.56
N LEU A 44 17.24 -8.82 -16.34
CA LEU A 44 16.72 -9.65 -17.43
C LEU A 44 17.57 -9.54 -18.71
N LEU A 45 18.20 -8.39 -18.97
CA LEU A 45 19.06 -8.13 -20.13
C LEU A 45 20.12 -9.22 -20.44
N PRO A 46 20.90 -9.75 -19.48
CA PRO A 46 21.91 -10.78 -19.78
C PRO A 46 21.33 -12.13 -20.23
N PHE A 47 20.01 -12.33 -20.07
CA PHE A 47 19.30 -13.55 -20.45
C PHE A 47 18.45 -13.38 -21.72
N TYR A 48 18.31 -12.15 -22.21
CA TYR A 48 17.59 -11.85 -23.45
C TYR A 48 18.24 -12.56 -24.64
N GLY A 49 17.44 -13.25 -25.45
CA GLY A 49 17.92 -13.94 -26.66
C GLY A 49 18.74 -15.23 -26.42
N LYS A 50 18.81 -15.75 -25.18
CA LYS A 50 19.51 -17.01 -24.84
C LYS A 50 18.61 -18.26 -24.87
N GLY A 51 17.42 -18.18 -25.47
CA GLY A 51 16.49 -19.31 -25.61
C GLY A 51 15.55 -19.52 -24.41
N LEU A 52 15.46 -18.57 -23.49
CA LEU A 52 14.47 -18.55 -22.41
C LEU A 52 13.24 -17.77 -22.87
N GLU A 53 12.32 -18.44 -23.57
CA GLU A 53 11.17 -17.81 -24.24
C GLU A 53 10.33 -16.91 -23.31
N TRP A 54 10.24 -17.27 -22.03
CA TRP A 54 9.54 -16.54 -20.97
C TRP A 54 10.18 -15.20 -20.59
N ILE A 55 11.50 -15.06 -20.74
CA ILE A 55 12.20 -13.78 -20.52
C ILE A 55 11.97 -12.85 -21.70
N ASP A 56 11.98 -13.41 -22.91
CA ASP A 56 11.72 -12.65 -24.13
C ASP A 56 10.30 -12.06 -24.12
N MET A 57 9.36 -12.61 -23.35
CA MET A 57 8.00 -12.05 -23.18
C MET A 57 7.99 -10.66 -22.54
N PHE A 58 9.03 -10.27 -21.79
CA PHE A 58 9.09 -8.99 -21.09
C PHE A 58 9.68 -7.83 -21.93
N PHE A 59 10.30 -8.14 -23.07
CA PHE A 59 10.96 -7.15 -23.94
C PHE A 59 10.14 -6.88 -25.21
N HIS A 60 10.06 -5.59 -25.58
CA HIS A 60 9.64 -5.15 -26.91
C HIS A 60 10.73 -5.50 -27.93
N GLY A 61 10.35 -5.90 -29.13
CA GLY A 61 11.30 -6.04 -30.24
C GLY A 61 12.22 -7.27 -30.23
N GLY A 62 11.90 -8.35 -29.50
CA GLY A 62 12.39 -9.69 -29.88
C GLY A 62 11.95 -10.03 -31.31
N ALA A 63 12.62 -10.98 -31.99
CA ALA A 63 12.70 -11.25 -33.45
C ALA A 63 11.44 -11.16 -34.37
N LYS A 64 10.26 -10.76 -33.87
CA LYS A 64 8.99 -10.62 -34.59
C LYS A 64 8.09 -9.46 -34.05
N ASP A 65 8.63 -8.25 -33.83
CA ASP A 65 7.83 -7.02 -33.55
C ASP A 65 6.78 -7.13 -32.42
N ARG A 66 7.22 -7.39 -31.19
CA ARG A 66 6.33 -7.52 -30.00
C ARG A 66 5.77 -6.18 -29.50
N SER A 67 4.63 -6.18 -28.80
CA SER A 67 3.98 -5.00 -28.20
C SER A 67 4.82 -4.32 -27.09
N SER A 68 4.68 -3.01 -26.90
CA SER A 68 5.35 -2.23 -25.83
C SER A 68 4.63 -2.31 -24.47
N ILE A 69 3.47 -2.97 -24.43
CA ILE A 69 2.59 -3.08 -23.26
C ILE A 69 3.24 -3.73 -22.03
N PRO A 70 4.10 -4.77 -22.17
CA PRO A 70 4.81 -5.35 -21.02
C PRO A 70 5.63 -4.34 -20.21
N TYR A 71 6.20 -3.30 -20.83
CA TYR A 71 6.94 -2.27 -20.09
C TYR A 71 6.04 -1.48 -19.14
N TYR A 72 4.84 -1.11 -19.61
CA TYR A 72 3.89 -0.34 -18.81
C TYR A 72 3.29 -1.20 -17.69
N THR A 73 3.01 -2.48 -17.94
CA THR A 73 2.48 -3.38 -16.90
C THR A 73 3.52 -3.65 -15.81
N VAL A 74 4.76 -3.96 -16.19
CA VAL A 74 5.87 -4.14 -15.23
C VAL A 74 6.10 -2.86 -14.42
N PHE A 75 6.08 -1.69 -15.07
CA PHE A 75 6.23 -0.42 -14.38
C PHE A 75 5.14 -0.18 -13.32
N LEU A 76 3.86 -0.35 -13.69
CA LEU A 76 2.76 -0.19 -12.74
C LEU A 76 2.83 -1.21 -11.60
N SER A 77 3.25 -2.45 -11.88
CA SER A 77 3.45 -3.46 -10.85
C SER A 77 4.60 -3.09 -9.91
N CYS A 78 5.74 -2.62 -10.43
CA CYS A 78 6.87 -2.16 -9.61
C CYS A 78 6.50 -0.98 -8.73
N TRP A 79 5.77 0.00 -9.28
CA TRP A 79 5.30 1.15 -8.52
C TRP A 79 4.31 0.72 -7.42
N SER A 80 3.40 -0.20 -7.72
CA SER A 80 2.48 -0.77 -6.74
C SER A 80 3.23 -1.49 -5.61
N MET A 81 4.24 -2.29 -5.94
CA MET A 81 5.10 -2.96 -4.96
C MET A 81 5.91 -1.97 -4.12
N ALA A 82 6.42 -0.88 -4.71
CA ALA A 82 7.10 0.19 -3.99
C ALA A 82 6.17 0.85 -2.96
N ILE A 83 4.92 1.17 -3.34
CA ILE A 83 3.91 1.72 -2.43
C ILE A 83 3.69 0.78 -1.24
N LEU A 84 3.48 -0.51 -1.51
CA LEU A 84 3.21 -1.52 -0.49
C LEU A 84 4.40 -1.74 0.44
N PHE A 85 5.62 -1.75 -0.10
CA PHE A 85 6.83 -1.89 0.69
C PHE A 85 7.01 -0.72 1.67
N ILE A 86 6.82 0.52 1.21
CA ILE A 86 6.90 1.69 2.09
C ILE A 86 5.79 1.67 3.15
N LYS A 87 4.56 1.25 2.79
CA LYS A 87 3.48 1.05 3.76
C LYS A 87 3.86 0.05 4.86
N LEU A 88 4.44 -1.09 4.51
CA LEU A 88 4.92 -2.08 5.47
C LEU A 88 6.00 -1.52 6.40
N CYS A 89 6.96 -0.78 5.87
CA CYS A 89 8.00 -0.15 6.68
C CYS A 89 7.42 0.91 7.64
N LYS A 90 6.48 1.73 7.17
CA LYS A 90 5.77 2.70 8.01
C LYS A 90 4.96 2.00 9.09
N LEU A 91 4.23 0.93 8.76
CA LEU A 91 3.46 0.15 9.72
C LEU A 91 4.36 -0.44 10.82
N LYS A 92 5.52 -1.00 10.46
CA LYS A 92 6.52 -1.47 11.44
C LYS A 92 7.00 -0.36 12.36
N ASN A 93 7.21 0.85 11.84
CA ASN A 93 7.58 2.00 12.66
C ASN A 93 6.41 2.45 13.57
N GLN A 94 5.18 2.40 13.08
CA GLN A 94 3.98 2.73 13.86
C GLN A 94 3.79 1.77 15.04
N ARG A 95 4.04 0.46 14.83
CA ARG A 95 3.95 -0.56 15.90
C ARG A 95 4.91 -0.30 17.07
N LYS A 96 6.06 0.35 16.84
CA LYS A 96 6.98 0.75 17.93
C LYS A 96 6.34 1.71 18.94
N ALA A 97 5.25 2.40 18.59
CA ALA A 97 4.52 3.23 19.53
C ALA A 97 3.92 2.42 20.69
N PHE A 98 3.59 1.13 20.48
CA PHE A 98 3.11 0.25 21.55
C PHE A 98 4.20 -0.14 22.55
N GLU A 99 5.48 -0.12 22.14
CA GLU A 99 6.62 -0.44 23.02
C GLU A 99 6.91 0.70 24.01
N LEU A 100 6.39 1.89 23.75
CA LEU A 100 6.43 2.99 24.70
C LEU A 100 5.40 2.72 25.80
N SER A 101 5.87 2.25 26.96
CA SER A 101 5.09 2.07 28.19
C SER A 101 4.66 3.42 28.81
N ILE A 102 3.79 4.14 28.09
CA ILE A 102 3.33 5.49 28.43
C ILE A 102 2.29 5.46 29.55
N LEU A 103 1.35 4.51 29.48
CA LEU A 103 0.32 4.31 30.50
C LEU A 103 0.77 3.26 31.52
N PRO A 104 0.65 3.52 32.84
CA PRO A 104 0.96 2.53 33.85
C PRO A 104 0.08 1.29 33.69
N GLU A 105 0.69 0.10 33.70
CA GLU A 105 -0.03 -1.18 33.57
C GLU A 105 -0.79 -1.56 34.86
N ASP A 106 -0.57 -0.86 35.96
CA ASP A 106 -1.21 -1.12 37.25
C ASP A 106 -2.75 -1.13 37.12
N PRO A 107 -3.43 -2.25 37.47
CA PRO A 107 -4.89 -2.35 37.46
C PRO A 107 -5.59 -1.34 38.38
N ASN A 108 -4.91 -0.89 39.44
CA ASN A 108 -5.42 0.08 40.40
C ASN A 108 -5.13 1.53 39.96
N PHE A 109 -4.46 1.73 38.82
CA PHE A 109 -4.20 3.06 38.32
C PHE A 109 -5.49 3.75 37.89
N VAL A 110 -5.69 4.94 38.45
CA VAL A 110 -6.86 5.76 38.23
C VAL A 110 -6.53 6.93 37.29
N LEU A 111 -7.21 7.00 36.14
CA LEU A 111 -6.98 8.06 35.15
C LEU A 111 -7.78 9.32 35.49
N SER A 112 -7.18 10.24 36.26
CA SER A 112 -7.76 11.55 36.57
C SER A 112 -7.31 12.64 35.59
N PRO A 113 -8.00 13.80 35.51
CA PRO A 113 -7.54 14.95 34.72
C PRO A 113 -6.13 15.45 35.08
N ARG A 114 -5.71 15.26 36.34
CA ARG A 114 -4.36 15.61 36.80
C ARG A 114 -3.32 14.63 36.25
N THR A 115 -3.58 13.34 36.41
CA THR A 115 -2.68 12.28 35.92
C THR A 115 -2.61 12.24 34.40
N ALA A 116 -3.71 12.58 33.71
CA ALA A 116 -3.73 12.74 32.26
C ALA A 116 -2.71 13.78 31.77
N ARG A 117 -2.53 14.90 32.51
CA ARG A 117 -1.53 15.92 32.17
C ARG A 117 -0.10 15.39 32.29
N GLU A 118 0.19 14.67 33.38
CA GLU A 118 1.50 14.05 33.59
C GLU A 118 1.84 13.01 32.51
N ILE A 119 0.84 12.26 32.04
CA ILE A 119 1.01 11.31 30.94
C ILE A 119 1.27 12.03 29.62
N LEU A 120 0.51 13.09 29.32
CA LEU A 120 0.74 13.93 28.13
C LEU A 120 2.17 14.48 28.11
N ASP A 121 2.62 15.08 29.23
CA ASP A 121 3.96 15.64 29.33
C ASP A 121 5.05 14.57 29.07
N ARG A 122 4.88 13.34 29.60
CA ARG A 122 5.77 12.20 29.31
C ARG A 122 5.78 11.79 27.83
N ILE A 123 4.65 11.87 27.13
CA ILE A 123 4.56 11.60 25.69
C ILE A 123 5.41 12.62 24.92
N TYR A 124 5.22 13.91 25.21
CA TYR A 124 5.96 15.01 24.57
C TYR A 124 7.46 14.99 24.89
N GLU A 125 7.87 14.47 26.04
CA GLU A 125 9.30 14.25 26.36
C GLU A 125 9.90 13.01 25.65
N SER A 126 9.08 12.00 25.41
CA SER A 126 9.53 10.71 24.85
C SER A 126 9.61 10.69 23.33
N VAL A 127 8.77 11.47 22.64
CA VAL A 127 8.56 11.43 21.18
C VAL A 127 8.56 12.83 20.57
N ASP A 128 9.34 13.04 19.50
CA ASP A 128 9.47 14.36 18.83
C ASP A 128 8.12 14.90 18.32
N GLN A 129 7.34 14.04 17.66
CA GLN A 129 6.07 14.39 17.01
C GLN A 129 5.03 13.30 17.30
N PRO A 130 4.31 13.38 18.44
CA PRO A 130 3.33 12.36 18.83
C PRO A 130 2.21 12.18 17.81
N GLY A 131 1.68 13.28 17.25
CA GLY A 131 0.59 13.26 16.25
C GLY A 131 0.94 12.62 14.90
N CYS A 132 2.20 12.20 14.70
CA CYS A 132 2.59 11.39 13.54
C CYS A 132 2.35 9.88 13.75
N TYR A 133 2.08 9.45 14.99
CA TYR A 133 1.75 8.07 15.32
C TYR A 133 0.27 7.93 15.63
N VAL A 134 -0.41 6.96 15.01
CA VAL A 134 -1.88 6.78 15.16
C VAL A 134 -2.27 6.60 16.63
N LEU A 135 -1.56 5.71 17.33
CA LEU A 135 -1.82 5.43 18.74
C LEU A 135 -1.64 6.67 19.62
N LEU A 136 -0.54 7.40 19.44
CA LEU A 136 -0.21 8.54 20.28
C LEU A 136 -1.13 9.74 20.00
N ASP A 137 -1.51 9.95 18.73
CA ASP A 137 -2.51 10.95 18.33
C ASP A 137 -3.87 10.67 18.98
N ARG A 138 -4.28 9.40 19.07
CA ARG A 138 -5.50 8.99 19.79
C ARG A 138 -5.41 9.24 21.28
N ILE A 139 -4.29 8.87 21.91
CA ILE A 139 -4.09 9.08 23.35
C ILE A 139 -4.05 10.58 23.66
N ASP A 140 -3.34 11.38 22.87
CA ASP A 140 -3.21 12.83 23.08
C ASP A 140 -4.57 13.53 23.02
N LEU A 141 -5.38 13.23 21.99
CA LEU A 141 -6.73 13.78 21.86
C LEU A 141 -7.68 13.29 22.96
N ALA A 142 -7.63 12.01 23.34
CA ALA A 142 -8.47 11.49 24.41
C ALA A 142 -8.15 12.11 25.78
N LEU A 143 -6.86 12.22 26.13
CA LEU A 143 -6.42 12.83 27.38
C LEU A 143 -6.65 14.35 27.39
N GLY A 144 -6.47 15.02 26.25
CA GLY A 144 -6.82 16.43 26.07
C GLY A 144 -8.31 16.70 26.30
N ASN A 145 -9.19 15.86 25.74
CA ASN A 145 -10.62 15.96 25.97
C ASN A 145 -11.02 15.63 27.41
N LEU A 146 -10.38 14.65 28.05
CA LEU A 146 -10.60 14.36 29.47
C LEU A 146 -10.25 15.55 30.36
N LYS A 147 -9.12 16.21 30.08
CA LYS A 147 -8.68 17.41 30.80
C LYS A 147 -9.67 18.58 30.67
N ASN A 148 -10.27 18.76 29.50
CA ASN A 148 -11.12 19.92 29.20
C ASN A 148 -12.60 19.69 29.55
N LEU A 149 -13.13 18.50 29.26
CA LEU A 149 -14.56 18.19 29.38
C LEU A 149 -14.91 17.40 30.65
N GLY A 150 -13.97 16.61 31.18
CA GLY A 150 -14.19 15.79 32.38
C GLY A 150 -15.30 14.74 32.26
N ASN A 151 -15.79 14.43 31.05
CA ASN A 151 -16.88 13.50 30.82
C ASN A 151 -16.41 12.26 30.05
N VAL A 152 -16.56 11.09 30.67
CA VAL A 152 -16.14 9.79 30.10
C VAL A 152 -16.89 9.42 28.82
N ASN A 153 -18.18 9.75 28.74
CA ASN A 153 -18.96 9.46 27.54
C ASN A 153 -18.45 10.26 26.34
N ALA A 154 -18.13 11.54 26.56
CA ALA A 154 -17.56 12.40 25.52
C ALA A 154 -16.19 11.92 25.04
N VAL A 155 -15.33 11.43 25.95
CA VAL A 155 -14.02 10.86 25.58
C VAL A 155 -14.18 9.57 24.77
N SER A 156 -15.11 8.69 25.18
CA SER A 156 -15.39 7.45 24.45
C SER A 156 -15.96 7.72 23.05
N GLU A 157 -16.85 8.69 22.91
CA GLU A 157 -17.41 9.11 21.63
C GLU A 157 -16.32 9.70 20.72
N CYS A 158 -15.45 10.56 21.27
CA CYS A 158 -14.32 11.11 20.52
C CYS A 158 -13.37 10.03 20.01
N LEU A 159 -13.04 9.03 20.84
CA LEU A 159 -12.20 7.90 20.44
C LEU A 159 -12.83 7.08 19.30
N ASN A 160 -14.15 6.86 19.35
CA ASN A 160 -14.87 6.15 18.29
C ASN A 160 -14.92 6.97 16.98
N CYS A 161 -15.17 8.28 17.06
CA CYS A 161 -15.10 9.16 15.88
C CYS A 161 -13.70 9.16 15.25
N GLN A 162 -12.66 9.18 16.08
CA GLN A 162 -11.28 9.12 15.59
C GLN A 162 -10.95 7.78 14.94
N ALA A 163 -11.46 6.68 15.51
CA ALA A 163 -11.33 5.35 14.90
C ALA A 163 -11.92 5.30 13.49
N GLY A 164 -13.15 5.78 13.31
CA GLY A 164 -13.76 5.88 11.99
C GLY A 164 -13.01 6.80 11.02
N ASN A 165 -12.44 7.91 11.51
CA ASN A 165 -11.62 8.79 10.69
C ASN A 165 -10.34 8.10 10.20
N ASP A 166 -9.67 7.33 11.07
CA ASP A 166 -8.45 6.60 10.74
C ASP A 166 -8.70 5.50 9.71
N GLU A 167 -9.82 4.78 9.83
CA GLU A 167 -10.29 3.84 8.80
C GLU A 167 -10.53 4.55 7.46
N GLY A 168 -11.15 5.74 7.48
CA GLY A 168 -11.35 6.57 6.30
C GLY A 168 -10.01 7.00 5.65
N TYR A 169 -9.02 7.38 6.46
CA TYR A 169 -7.67 7.70 5.99
C TYR A 169 -6.98 6.46 5.39
N LEU A 170 -7.10 5.29 6.02
CA LEU A 170 -6.58 4.03 5.52
C LEU A 170 -7.19 3.71 4.16
N ALA A 171 -8.52 3.72 4.05
CA ALA A 171 -9.23 3.46 2.79
C ALA A 171 -8.81 4.43 1.67
N SER A 172 -8.69 5.72 1.97
CA SER A 172 -8.24 6.74 1.01
C SER A 172 -6.81 6.51 0.53
N SER A 173 -5.93 6.01 1.40
CA SER A 173 -4.54 5.73 1.06
C SER A 173 -4.37 4.62 0.01
N TYR A 174 -5.38 3.76 -0.16
CA TYR A 174 -5.37 2.66 -1.15
C TYR A 174 -6.02 3.04 -2.49
N THR A 175 -6.60 4.23 -2.63
CA THR A 175 -7.34 4.62 -3.85
C THR A 175 -6.51 4.49 -5.12
N ILE A 176 -5.28 5.02 -5.14
CA ILE A 176 -4.40 4.93 -6.31
C ILE A 176 -3.98 3.47 -6.58
N LEU A 177 -3.67 2.73 -5.52
CA LEU A 177 -3.26 1.33 -5.64
C LEU A 177 -4.37 0.45 -6.23
N LYS A 178 -5.63 0.67 -5.82
CA LYS A 178 -6.81 0.02 -6.42
C LYS A 178 -6.94 0.36 -7.90
N GLY A 179 -6.66 1.61 -8.28
CA GLY A 179 -6.58 2.04 -9.67
C GLY A 179 -5.53 1.28 -10.48
N PHE A 180 -4.33 1.07 -9.93
CA PHE A 180 -3.27 0.30 -10.59
C PHE A 180 -3.60 -1.19 -10.72
N ILE A 181 -4.14 -1.80 -9.67
CA ILE A 181 -4.58 -3.20 -9.69
C ILE A 181 -5.63 -3.44 -10.78
N TRP A 182 -6.51 -2.46 -11.01
CA TRP A 182 -7.47 -2.50 -12.12
C TRP A 182 -6.82 -2.22 -13.48
N ALA A 183 -5.88 -1.28 -13.56
CA ALA A 183 -5.26 -0.87 -14.83
C ALA A 183 -4.36 -1.95 -15.44
N ILE A 184 -3.61 -2.71 -14.62
CA ILE A 184 -2.69 -3.75 -15.10
C ILE A 184 -3.40 -4.80 -15.99
N PRO A 185 -4.49 -5.47 -15.59
CA PRO A 185 -5.17 -6.45 -16.44
C PRO A 185 -5.83 -5.81 -17.66
N VAL A 186 -6.31 -4.56 -17.55
CA VAL A 186 -6.87 -3.81 -18.68
C VAL A 186 -5.79 -3.53 -19.74
N LEU A 187 -4.58 -3.15 -19.33
CA LEU A 187 -3.44 -3.00 -20.23
C LEU A 187 -3.09 -4.32 -20.92
N GLY A 188 -3.10 -5.44 -20.19
CA GLY A 188 -2.95 -6.77 -20.78
C GLY A 188 -3.98 -7.02 -21.89
N PHE A 189 -5.26 -6.80 -21.59
CA PHE A 189 -6.35 -6.95 -22.55
C PHE A 189 -6.17 -6.05 -23.79
N ILE A 190 -5.76 -4.79 -23.60
CA ILE A 190 -5.42 -3.89 -24.72
C ILE A 190 -4.30 -4.50 -25.58
N GLY A 191 -3.29 -5.13 -24.95
CA GLY A 191 -2.22 -5.83 -25.66
C GLY A 191 -2.71 -6.99 -26.50
N THR A 192 -3.67 -7.77 -26.00
CA THR A 192 -4.31 -8.79 -26.84
C THR A 192 -5.09 -8.21 -28.01
N VAL A 193 -5.85 -7.14 -27.79
CA VAL A 193 -6.66 -6.53 -28.86
C VAL A 193 -5.76 -6.00 -29.97
N VAL A 194 -4.66 -5.33 -29.62
CA VAL A 194 -3.68 -4.84 -30.60
C VAL A 194 -3.03 -6.00 -31.35
N GLY A 195 -2.47 -6.99 -30.64
CA GLY A 195 -1.78 -8.12 -31.28
C GLY A 195 -2.69 -8.97 -32.16
N LEU A 196 -3.95 -9.18 -31.75
CA LEU A 196 -4.96 -9.86 -32.57
C LEU A 196 -5.33 -9.05 -33.81
N SER A 197 -5.52 -7.73 -33.67
CA SER A 197 -5.88 -6.87 -34.81
C SER A 197 -4.78 -6.84 -35.87
N GLU A 198 -3.52 -6.78 -35.45
CA GLU A 198 -2.37 -6.80 -36.35
C GLU A 198 -2.23 -8.15 -37.06
N ALA A 199 -2.36 -9.25 -36.32
CA ALA A 199 -2.30 -10.60 -36.86
C ALA A 199 -3.40 -10.85 -37.92
N VAL A 200 -4.65 -10.55 -37.58
CA VAL A 200 -5.79 -10.75 -38.48
C VAL A 200 -5.76 -9.79 -39.67
N GLY A 201 -5.40 -8.51 -39.44
CA GLY A 201 -5.28 -7.52 -40.50
C GLY A 201 -4.21 -7.88 -41.53
N GLY A 202 -3.04 -8.36 -41.08
CA GLY A 202 -1.98 -8.86 -41.96
C GLY A 202 -2.43 -10.02 -42.83
N PHE A 203 -3.17 -10.98 -42.26
CA PHE A 203 -3.73 -12.10 -43.02
C PHE A 203 -4.78 -11.67 -44.05
N GLY A 204 -5.69 -10.77 -43.67
CA GLY A 204 -6.70 -10.23 -44.57
C GLY A 204 -6.10 -9.58 -45.82
N ASN A 205 -4.99 -8.84 -45.64
CA ASN A 205 -4.27 -8.22 -46.75
C ASN A 205 -3.69 -9.26 -47.71
N VAL A 206 -3.04 -10.31 -47.20
CA VAL A 206 -2.47 -11.39 -48.02
C VAL A 206 -3.57 -12.10 -48.81
N VAL A 207 -4.70 -12.42 -48.18
CA VAL A 207 -5.85 -13.05 -48.86
C VAL A 207 -6.41 -12.14 -49.96
N SER A 208 -6.54 -10.84 -49.70
CA SER A 208 -7.11 -9.87 -50.66
C SER A 208 -6.24 -9.64 -51.90
N GLN A 209 -4.94 -9.92 -51.82
CA GLN A 209 -3.98 -9.73 -52.92
C GLN A 209 -3.91 -10.95 -53.87
N GLY A 210 -4.74 -11.97 -53.67
CA GLY A 210 -4.76 -13.17 -54.53
C GLY A 210 -3.57 -14.10 -54.29
N ALA A 211 -3.12 -14.19 -53.04
CA ALA A 211 -1.93 -14.94 -52.63
C ALA A 211 -2.00 -16.44 -52.95
N ASP A 212 -0.85 -16.99 -53.35
CA ASP A 212 -0.68 -18.43 -53.59
C ASP A 212 -0.70 -19.25 -52.29
N ILE A 213 -0.89 -20.57 -52.40
CA ILE A 213 -0.97 -21.49 -51.24
C ILE A 213 0.26 -21.37 -50.31
N ALA A 214 1.45 -21.12 -50.86
CA ALA A 214 2.67 -20.94 -50.07
C ALA A 214 2.66 -19.63 -49.24
N GLU A 215 2.11 -18.55 -49.79
CA GLU A 215 1.96 -17.27 -49.12
C GLU A 215 0.87 -17.34 -48.05
N LEU A 216 -0.25 -18.02 -48.33
CA LEU A 216 -1.30 -18.30 -47.34
C LEU A 216 -0.77 -19.12 -46.16
N LYS A 217 0.06 -20.14 -46.41
CA LYS A 217 0.70 -20.93 -45.33
C LYS A 217 1.62 -20.05 -44.47
N THR A 218 2.39 -19.16 -45.10
CA THR A 218 3.29 -18.23 -44.40
C THR A 218 2.49 -17.22 -43.57
N ALA A 219 1.43 -16.65 -44.15
CA ALA A 219 0.54 -15.72 -43.46
C ALA A 219 -0.17 -16.37 -42.28
N LEU A 220 -0.67 -17.61 -42.41
CA LEU A 220 -1.25 -18.36 -41.30
C LEU A 220 -0.24 -18.60 -40.17
N SER A 221 1.02 -18.92 -40.50
CA SER A 221 2.08 -19.04 -39.49
C SER A 221 2.41 -17.71 -38.82
N GLY A 222 2.24 -16.59 -39.52
CA GLY A 222 2.36 -15.25 -38.95
C GLY A 222 1.23 -14.95 -37.96
N VAL A 223 -0.01 -15.28 -38.32
CA VAL A 223 -1.20 -15.12 -37.45
C VAL A 223 -1.05 -15.91 -36.16
N THR A 224 -0.65 -17.18 -36.24
CA THR A 224 -0.48 -18.02 -35.04
C THR A 224 0.63 -17.49 -34.14
N GLY A 225 1.71 -16.95 -34.71
CA GLY A 225 2.76 -16.26 -33.95
C GLY A 225 2.26 -14.98 -33.26
N GLY A 226 1.52 -14.12 -33.97
CA GLY A 226 0.93 -12.91 -33.40
C GLY A 226 -0.08 -13.20 -32.29
N LEU A 227 -0.89 -14.25 -32.47
CA LEU A 227 -1.82 -14.75 -31.45
C LEU A 227 -1.11 -15.21 -30.18
N ALA A 228 0.01 -15.93 -30.32
CA ALA A 228 0.80 -16.37 -29.17
C ALA A 228 1.34 -15.16 -28.38
N ILE A 229 1.94 -14.18 -29.06
CA ILE A 229 2.46 -12.94 -28.44
C ILE A 229 1.36 -12.16 -27.72
N ALA A 230 0.17 -12.08 -28.31
CA ALA A 230 -1.00 -11.44 -27.72
C ALA A 230 -1.36 -12.11 -26.38
N PHE A 231 -1.52 -13.44 -26.36
CA PHE A 231 -1.85 -14.17 -25.13
C PHE A 231 -0.75 -14.09 -24.08
N GLU A 232 0.52 -14.16 -24.48
CA GLU A 232 1.68 -13.99 -23.60
C GLU A 232 1.64 -12.63 -22.87
N THR A 233 1.31 -11.56 -23.58
CA THR A 233 1.21 -10.20 -23.02
C THR A 233 0.13 -10.11 -21.95
N THR A 234 -1.04 -10.72 -22.19
CA THR A 234 -2.12 -10.78 -21.19
C THR A 234 -1.76 -11.66 -20.01
N LEU A 235 -1.10 -12.80 -20.25
CA LEU A 235 -0.68 -13.71 -19.19
C LEU A 235 0.25 -12.99 -18.19
N ILE A 236 1.24 -12.24 -18.68
CA ILE A 236 2.12 -11.43 -17.83
C ILE A 236 1.31 -10.43 -16.99
N ALA A 237 0.42 -9.68 -17.64
CA ALA A 237 -0.39 -8.68 -16.96
C ALA A 237 -1.25 -9.30 -15.84
N LEU A 238 -1.90 -10.43 -16.10
CA LEU A 238 -2.73 -11.13 -15.11
C LEU A 238 -1.92 -11.67 -13.94
N VAL A 239 -0.76 -12.29 -14.20
CA VAL A 239 0.12 -12.82 -13.15
C VAL A 239 0.64 -11.68 -12.27
N LEU A 240 1.11 -10.59 -12.86
CA LEU A 240 1.58 -9.43 -12.12
C LEU A 240 0.46 -8.76 -11.32
N ALA A 241 -0.73 -8.60 -11.90
CA ALA A 241 -1.90 -8.06 -11.20
C ALA A 241 -2.28 -8.91 -9.99
N LEU A 242 -2.24 -10.25 -10.13
CA LEU A 242 -2.52 -11.18 -9.04
C LEU A 242 -1.51 -11.04 -7.90
N ILE A 243 -0.21 -10.98 -8.20
CA ILE A 243 0.85 -10.81 -7.19
C ILE A 243 0.65 -9.49 -6.42
N VAL A 244 0.40 -8.39 -7.15
CA VAL A 244 0.15 -7.08 -6.53
C VAL A 244 -1.12 -7.11 -5.70
N GLN A 245 -2.21 -7.70 -6.21
CA GLN A 245 -3.49 -7.78 -5.50
C GLN A 245 -3.38 -8.57 -4.20
N LEU A 246 -2.70 -9.73 -4.21
CA LEU A 246 -2.49 -10.55 -3.01
C LEU A 246 -1.63 -9.82 -1.98
N THR A 247 -0.54 -9.22 -2.42
CA THR A 247 0.34 -8.44 -1.53
C THR A 247 -0.43 -7.25 -0.93
N ALA A 248 -1.21 -6.54 -1.74
CA ALA A 248 -2.03 -5.42 -1.27
C ALA A 248 -3.05 -5.82 -0.21
N LYS A 249 -3.70 -6.99 -0.37
CA LYS A 249 -4.63 -7.52 0.63
C LYS A 249 -3.92 -7.89 1.93
N PHE A 250 -2.73 -8.49 1.84
CA PHE A 250 -1.94 -8.81 3.02
C PHE A 250 -1.56 -7.55 3.82
N VAL A 251 -1.01 -6.52 3.15
CA VAL A 251 -0.65 -5.26 3.82
C VAL A 251 -1.88 -4.56 4.39
N LEU A 252 -3.00 -4.54 3.65
CA LEU A 252 -4.24 -3.94 4.13
C LEU A 252 -4.74 -4.63 5.41
N SER A 253 -4.75 -5.96 5.44
CA SER A 253 -5.16 -6.73 6.61
C SER A 253 -4.29 -6.44 7.83
N GLU A 254 -2.99 -6.25 7.64
CA GLU A 254 -2.06 -5.89 8.72
C GLU A 254 -2.26 -4.44 9.22
N GLU A 255 -2.58 -3.50 8.31
CA GLU A 255 -2.93 -2.13 8.68
C GLU A 255 -4.27 -2.05 9.43
N GLU A 256 -5.28 -2.81 9.00
CA GLU A 256 -6.58 -2.93 9.68
C GLU A 256 -6.40 -3.53 11.09
N ALA A 257 -5.67 -4.64 11.23
CA ALA A 257 -5.37 -5.25 12.52
C ALA A 257 -4.64 -4.28 13.47
N PHE A 258 -3.73 -3.46 12.96
CA PHE A 258 -3.07 -2.42 13.74
C PHE A 258 -4.04 -1.33 14.25
N LEU A 259 -5.03 -0.91 13.44
CA LEU A 259 -6.06 0.04 13.89
C LEU A 259 -6.95 -0.56 14.98
N ASP A 260 -7.29 -1.84 14.87
CA ASP A 260 -8.03 -2.58 15.89
C ASP A 260 -7.24 -2.67 17.20
N GLU A 261 -5.95 -2.99 17.14
CA GLU A 261 -5.05 -2.98 18.29
C GLU A 261 -5.00 -1.60 18.97
N CYS A 262 -4.95 -0.51 18.17
CA CYS A 262 -4.98 0.85 18.70
C CYS A 262 -6.30 1.15 19.43
N ALA A 263 -7.44 0.73 18.86
CA ALA A 263 -8.75 0.89 19.47
C ALA A 263 -8.86 0.08 20.77
N ALA A 264 -8.42 -1.18 20.77
CA ALA A 264 -8.40 -2.04 21.94
C ALA A 264 -7.51 -1.46 23.06
N TYR A 265 -6.32 -0.95 22.72
CA TYR A 265 -5.42 -0.32 23.67
C TYR A 265 -6.05 0.91 24.33
N CYS A 266 -6.67 1.80 23.55
CA CYS A 266 -7.33 2.99 24.08
C CYS A 266 -8.52 2.62 24.98
N ASN A 267 -9.34 1.65 24.56
CA ASN A 267 -10.48 1.19 25.37
C ASN A 267 -10.02 0.58 26.71
N ARG A 268 -8.99 -0.28 26.69
CA ARG A 268 -8.48 -0.95 27.89
C ARG A 268 -7.77 0.00 28.85
N ASN A 269 -6.92 0.89 28.34
CA ASN A 269 -6.05 1.71 29.19
C ASN A 269 -6.61 3.11 29.50
N ILE A 270 -7.54 3.61 28.69
CA ILE A 270 -8.18 4.92 28.90
C ILE A 270 -9.61 4.72 29.41
N VAL A 271 -10.50 4.14 28.60
CA VAL A 271 -11.94 4.06 28.93
C VAL A 271 -12.22 3.22 30.18
N ALA A 272 -11.63 2.02 30.29
CA ALA A 272 -11.88 1.16 31.45
C ALA A 272 -11.35 1.79 32.76
N LYS A 273 -10.16 2.40 32.73
CA LYS A 273 -9.56 3.03 33.91
C LYS A 273 -10.26 4.32 34.35
N MET A 274 -10.97 4.99 33.42
CA MET A 274 -11.85 6.11 33.78
C MET A 274 -13.18 5.65 34.40
N LYS A 275 -13.81 4.57 33.88
CA LYS A 275 -15.10 4.09 34.41
C LYS A 275 -15.02 3.65 35.87
N ASN A 276 -13.89 3.08 36.28
CA ASN A 276 -13.66 2.70 37.68
C ASN A 276 -13.72 3.91 38.65
N ILE A 277 -13.40 5.12 38.18
CA ILE A 277 -13.52 6.36 38.99
C ILE A 277 -14.97 6.70 39.28
N TYR A 278 -15.82 6.60 38.27
CA TYR A 278 -17.22 6.97 38.41
C TYR A 278 -17.94 6.03 39.36
N LEU A 279 -17.65 4.73 39.30
CA LEU A 279 -18.20 3.74 40.21
C LEU A 279 -17.70 3.94 41.65
N ALA A 280 -16.39 4.14 41.84
CA ALA A 280 -15.81 4.40 43.16
C ALA A 280 -16.30 5.72 43.78
N ASN A 281 -16.59 6.74 42.97
CA ASN A 281 -17.15 8.00 43.44
C ASN A 281 -18.67 7.91 43.67
N SER A 282 -19.40 7.06 42.94
CA SER A 282 -20.84 6.86 43.16
C SER A 282 -21.16 5.97 44.37
N GLU A 283 -20.24 5.13 44.82
CA GLU A 283 -20.37 4.35 46.07
C GLU A 283 -19.99 5.15 47.33
N ASN A 284 -19.38 6.33 47.16
CA ASN A 284 -18.99 7.24 48.25
C ASN A 284 -19.96 8.42 48.45
N ILE A 285 -21.16 8.36 47.86
CA ILE A 285 -22.28 9.30 48.04
C ILE A 285 -23.48 8.52 48.57
#